data_AF-R9IFV5-F1
#
_entry.id   AF-R9IFV5-F1
#
_cell.length_a   1.000
_cell.length_b   1.000
_cell.length_c   1.000
_cell.angle_alpha   90.00
_cell.angle_beta   90.00
_cell.angle_gamma   90.00
#
_symmetry.space_group_name_H-M   'P 1'
#
loop_
_entity.id
_entity.type
_entity.pdbx_description
1 polymer ?
#
loop_
_entity_poly.entity_id
_entity_poly.type
_entity_poly.pdbx_seq_one_letter_code
_entity_poly.pdbx_strand_id
1 'polypeptide(L)' 'MKFIPHDYQSYAIDYIENHKTAAVLLDMGLG' A
#
# COMPACT_ATOMS: atom_id res chain seq x y z
N MET A 1 4.81 -15.74 -11.06
CA MET A 1 5.19 -15.32 -9.68
C MET A 1 3.93 -14.74 -9.04
N LYS A 2 3.61 -15.09 -7.79
CA LYS A 2 2.44 -14.53 -7.08
C LYS A 2 2.91 -13.34 -6.26
N PHE A 3 2.24 -12.19 -6.40
CA PHE A 3 2.47 -11.05 -5.53
C PHE A 3 1.95 -11.39 -4.13
N ILE A 4 2.79 -11.20 -3.12
CA ILE A 4 2.44 -11.35 -1.71
C ILE A 4 2.85 -10.04 -1.06
N PRO A 5 1.90 -9.16 -0.69
CA PRO A 5 2.22 -7.87 -0.12
C PRO A 5 2.88 -8.05 1.24
N HIS A 6 3.89 -7.22 1.51
CA HIS A 6 4.41 -7.05 2.86
C HIS A 6 3.36 -6.32 3.72
N ASP A 7 3.46 -6.43 5.04
CA ASP A 7 2.47 -5.87 5.98
C ASP A 7 2.19 -4.38 5.76
N TYR A 8 3.23 -3.59 5.44
CA TYR A 8 3.07 -2.16 5.16
C TYR A 8 2.32 -1.90 3.83
N GLN A 9 2.48 -2.79 2.84
CA GLN A 9 1.78 -2.70 1.56
C GLN A 9 0.31 -3.08 1.75
N SER A 10 0.03 -4.13 2.51
CA SER A 10 -1.34 -4.53 2.87
C SER A 10 -2.06 -3.40 3.59
N TYR A 11 -1.42 -2.78 4.59
CA TYR A 11 -1.97 -1.62 5.29
C TYR A 11 -2.25 -0.44 4.34
N ALA A 12 -1.30 -0.11 3.45
CA ALA A 12 -1.48 0.98 2.49
C ALA A 12 -2.61 0.69 1.49
N ILE A 13 -2.73 -0.56 1.02
CA ILE A 13 -3.81 -1.02 0.15
C ILE A 13 -5.16 -0.85 0.87
N ASP A 14 -5.31 -1.43 2.06
CA ASP A 14 -6.53 -1.34 2.85
C ASP A 14 -6.90 0.13 3.11
N TYR A 15 -5.91 0.99 3.38
CA TYR A 15 -6.14 2.41 3.62
C TYR A 15 -6.67 3.12 2.37
N ILE A 16 -6.11 2.85 1.19
CA ILE A 16 -6.56 3.44 -0.07
C ILE A 16 -7.97 2.96 -0.44
N GLU A 17 -8.26 1.66 -0.26
CA GLU A 17 -9.58 1.10 -0.58
C GLU A 17 -10.71 1.72 0.27
N ASN A 18 -10.41 2.04 1.53
CA ASN A 18 -11.40 2.60 2.45
C ASN A 18 -11.49 4.14 2.41
N HIS A 19 -10.61 4.83 1.68
CA HIS A 19 -10.61 6.30 1.59
C HIS A 19 -10.72 6.75 0.12
N LYS A 20 -11.83 7.42 -0.22
CA LYS A 20 -12.09 7.94 -1.58
C LYS A 20 -10.95 8.81 -2.14
N THR A 21 -10.17 9.45 -1.27
CA THR A 21 -8.98 10.21 -1.64
C THR A 21 -7.94 10.07 -0.54
N ALA A 22 -6.74 9.60 -0.89
CA ALA A 22 -5.63 9.38 0.03
C ALA A 22 -4.30 9.75 -0.63
N ALA A 23 -3.31 10.08 0.19
CA ALA A 23 -1.92 10.22 -0.21
C ALA A 23 -1.08 9.27 0.66
N VAL A 24 -0.20 8.50 0.03
CA VAL A 24 0.66 7.53 0.70
C VAL A 24 2.11 7.94 0.45
N LEU A 25 2.85 8.18 1.53
CA LEU A 25 4.26 8.58 1.49
C LEU A 25 5.12 7.35 1.83
N LEU A 26 5.85 6.84 0.84
CA LEU A 26 6.75 5.70 0.99
C LEU A 26 8.14 6.08 0.50
N ASP A 27 9.16 5.47 1.09
CA ASP A 27 10.52 5.53 0.57
C ASP A 27 10.61 4.82 -0.79
N MET A 28 11.61 5.22 -1.56
CA MET A 28 11.85 4.66 -2.89
C MET A 28 12.15 3.16 -2.80
N GLY A 29 11.56 2.38 -3.71
CA GLY A 29 11.79 0.93 -3.79
C GLY A 29 10.90 0.08 -2.88
N LEU A 30 9.93 0.68 -2.18
CA LEU A 30 8.94 -0.03 -1.36
C LEU A 30 7.70 -0.52 -2.15
N GLY A 31 7.79 -0.49 -3.49
CA GLY A 31 6.79 -1.03 -4.40
C GLY A 31 7.17 -2.42 -4.89
#